data_AF-A0AAQ0TJW8-F1
#
_entry.id   AF-A0AAQ0TJW8-F1
#
_cell.length_a   1.000
_cell.length_b   1.000
_cell.length_c   1.000
_cell.angle_alpha   90.00
_cell.angle_beta   90.00
_cell.angle_gamma   90.00
#
_symmetry.space_group_name_H-M   'P 1'
#
loop_
_entity.id
_entity.type
_entity.pdbx_description
1 polymer ?
#
loop_
_entity_poly.entity_id
_entity_poly.type
_entity_poly.pdbx_seq_one_letter_code
_entity_poly.pdbx_strand_id
1 'polypeptide(L)'
;FADYHLGDLTPELLHPALYACGKDNITAIEAYLSQPGLDSYLCSQAPDALAMIIFNQPERRGEIIEVFRRLLNNMVSNLPVQRACDGTFAGFVMSNLMDIDAKELIPEIKATFATDCVNKTIAGD
;
A
#
# COMPACT_ATOMS: atom_id res chain seq x y z
N PHE A 1 10.59 -11.99 27.05
CA PHE A 1 11.04 -10.57 27.14
C PHE A 1 11.29 -9.97 25.76
N ALA A 2 11.86 -10.70 24.78
CA ALA A 2 11.97 -10.22 23.39
C ALA A 2 10.64 -10.32 22.58
N ASP A 3 9.80 -11.32 22.87
CA ASP A 3 8.61 -11.60 22.03
C ASP A 3 7.37 -10.73 22.29
N TYR A 4 7.33 -9.99 23.40
CA TYR A 4 6.15 -9.18 23.77
C TYR A 4 6.28 -7.70 23.40
N HIS A 5 7.51 -7.17 23.31
CA HIS A 5 7.74 -5.75 23.03
C HIS A 5 8.07 -5.45 21.57
N LEU A 6 8.51 -6.45 20.80
CA LEU A 6 8.74 -6.27 19.36
C LEU A 6 7.43 -6.23 18.58
N GLY A 7 6.39 -6.95 19.02
CA GLY A 7 5.06 -6.95 18.40
C GLY A 7 4.41 -5.55 18.35
N ASP A 8 4.54 -4.78 19.43
CA ASP A 8 4.01 -3.40 19.54
C ASP A 8 4.84 -2.37 18.76
N LEU A 9 6.13 -2.62 18.53
CA LEU A 9 7.03 -1.73 17.78
C LEU A 9 7.14 -2.09 16.28
N THR A 10 6.72 -3.30 15.90
CA THR A 10 6.74 -3.74 14.49
C THR A 10 6.08 -2.74 13.52
N PRO A 11 4.91 -2.16 13.84
CA PRO A 11 4.25 -1.15 13.00
C PRO A 11 5.12 0.07 12.68
N GLU A 12 5.83 0.58 13.69
CA GLU A 12 6.61 1.82 13.59
C GLU A 12 7.97 1.59 12.91
N LEU A 13 8.43 0.34 12.83
CA LEU A 13 9.77 -0.01 12.34
C LEU A 13 9.77 -0.71 10.98
N LEU A 14 8.66 -1.35 10.58
CA LEU A 14 8.58 -2.11 9.34
C LEU A 14 8.62 -1.23 8.10
N HIS A 15 7.73 -0.25 7.98
CA HIS A 15 7.72 0.63 6.80
C HIS A 15 8.99 1.51 6.68
N PRO A 16 9.63 2.03 7.75
CA PRO A 16 10.91 2.73 7.62
C PRO A 16 12.05 1.80 7.25
N ALA A 17 12.05 0.54 7.71
CA ALA A 17 13.05 -0.45 7.29
C ALA A 17 12.87 -0.85 5.82
N LEU A 18 11.63 -1.09 5.38
CA LEU A 18 11.28 -1.33 3.97
C LEU A 18 11.69 -0.14 3.10
N TYR A 19 11.45 1.09 3.54
CA TYR A 19 11.92 2.29 2.88
C TYR A 19 13.46 2.33 2.81
N ALA A 20 14.14 2.20 3.94
CA ALA A 20 15.59 2.31 4.03
C ALA A 20 16.33 1.28 3.16
N CYS A 21 15.81 0.05 3.08
CA CYS A 21 16.41 -1.02 2.29
C CYS A 21 15.88 -1.09 0.85
N GLY A 22 14.67 -0.61 0.59
CA GLY A 22 13.95 -0.81 -0.67
C GLY A 22 13.85 0.44 -1.56
N LYS A 23 14.18 1.64 -1.07
CA LYS A 23 14.05 2.89 -1.84
C LYS A 23 14.78 2.83 -3.19
N ASP A 24 15.89 2.12 -3.29
CA ASP A 24 16.68 1.98 -4.53
C ASP A 24 16.31 0.72 -5.33
N ASN A 25 15.30 -0.04 -4.88
CA ASN A 25 14.80 -1.26 -5.51
C ASN A 25 13.27 -1.37 -5.38
N ILE A 26 12.55 -0.45 -6.02
CA ILE A 26 11.08 -0.40 -6.02
C ILE A 26 10.46 -1.69 -6.57
N THR A 27 11.10 -2.34 -7.55
CA THR A 27 10.63 -3.61 -8.10
C THR A 27 10.51 -4.70 -7.04
N ALA A 28 11.39 -4.72 -6.03
CA ALA A 28 11.28 -5.65 -4.91
C ALA A 28 10.07 -5.33 -4.01
N ILE A 29 9.78 -4.05 -3.79
CA ILE A 29 8.59 -3.61 -3.03
C ILE A 29 7.31 -4.00 -3.78
N GLU A 30 7.28 -3.84 -5.11
CA GLU A 30 6.16 -4.29 -5.96
C GLU A 30 5.96 -5.81 -5.97
N ALA A 31 7.06 -6.57 -5.99
CA ALA A 31 6.99 -8.03 -5.92
C ALA A 31 6.39 -8.48 -4.58
N TYR A 32 6.76 -7.82 -3.48
CA TYR A 32 6.18 -8.07 -2.16
C TYR A 32 4.68 -7.79 -2.13
N LEU A 33 4.24 -6.66 -2.71
CA LEU A 33 2.81 -6.29 -2.84
C LEU A 33 1.96 -7.32 -3.61
N SER A 34 2.59 -8.10 -4.49
CA SER A 34 1.91 -9.07 -5.36
C SER A 34 1.92 -10.50 -4.81
N GLN A 35 2.55 -10.73 -3.64
CA GLN A 35 2.72 -12.05 -3.07
C GLN A 35 1.41 -12.54 -2.41
N PRO A 36 0.83 -13.67 -2.86
CA PRO A 36 -0.37 -14.23 -2.25
C PRO A 36 -0.11 -14.76 -0.83
N GLY A 37 -1.13 -14.67 0.03
CA GLY A 37 -1.11 -15.29 1.36
C GLY A 37 -0.39 -14.48 2.45
N LEU A 38 0.02 -13.25 2.15
CA LEU A 38 0.47 -12.31 3.17
C LEU A 38 -0.71 -11.78 3.99
N ASP A 39 -0.47 -11.53 5.27
CA ASP A 39 -1.41 -10.84 6.14
C ASP A 39 -1.60 -9.39 5.66
N SER A 40 -2.85 -8.91 5.64
CA SER A 40 -3.23 -7.60 5.09
C SER A 40 -2.53 -6.43 5.79
N TYR A 41 -2.20 -6.57 7.08
CA TYR A 41 -1.48 -5.57 7.85
C TYR A 41 0.02 -5.56 7.51
N LEU A 42 0.63 -6.73 7.34
CA LEU A 42 2.02 -6.81 6.89
C LEU A 42 2.19 -6.31 5.45
N CYS A 43 1.19 -6.54 4.61
CA CYS A 43 1.19 -6.05 3.23
C CYS A 43 1.05 -4.52 3.18
N SER A 44 0.29 -3.91 4.11
CA SER A 44 0.06 -2.46 4.15
C SER A 44 1.31 -1.62 4.46
N GLN A 45 2.37 -2.23 5.01
CA GLN A 45 3.64 -1.56 5.26
C GLN A 45 4.37 -1.16 3.96
N ALA A 46 4.11 -1.85 2.84
CA ALA A 46 4.74 -1.53 1.56
C ALA A 46 4.17 -0.25 0.93
N PRO A 47 2.85 -0.02 0.87
CA PRO A 47 2.26 1.28 0.53
C PRO A 47 2.82 2.44 1.37
N ASP A 48 2.96 2.26 2.68
CA ASP A 48 3.54 3.29 3.57
C ASP A 48 5.00 3.61 3.18
N ALA A 49 5.81 2.59 2.90
CA ALA A 49 7.18 2.77 2.43
C ALA A 49 7.26 3.49 1.07
N LEU A 50 6.33 3.22 0.16
CA LEU A 50 6.22 3.94 -1.12
C LEU A 50 5.85 5.42 -0.90
N ALA A 51 4.91 5.70 0.00
CA ALA A 51 4.55 7.07 0.38
C ALA A 51 5.76 7.82 0.99
N MET A 52 6.56 7.15 1.83
CA MET A 52 7.82 7.71 2.34
C MET A 52 8.82 8.09 1.23
N ILE A 53 8.86 7.37 0.10
CA ILE A 53 9.69 7.77 -1.05
C ILE A 53 9.21 9.11 -1.60
N ILE A 54 7.90 9.32 -1.74
CA ILE A 54 7.36 10.60 -2.21
C ILE A 54 7.69 11.74 -1.25
N PHE A 55 7.53 11.52 0.07
CA PHE A 55 7.80 12.57 1.06
C PHE A 55 9.27 12.96 1.16
N ASN A 56 10.19 11.98 1.04
CA ASN A 56 11.62 12.22 1.19
C ASN A 56 12.34 12.52 -0.13
N GLN A 57 11.79 12.09 -1.26
CA GLN A 57 12.33 12.23 -2.62
C GLN A 57 11.23 12.63 -3.60
N PRO A 58 10.67 13.86 -3.51
CA PRO A 58 9.52 14.28 -4.31
C PRO A 58 9.74 14.19 -5.83
N GLU A 59 10.98 14.30 -6.29
CA GLU A 59 11.38 14.11 -7.68
C GLU A 59 11.03 12.72 -8.24
N ARG A 60 10.88 11.72 -7.37
CA ARG A 60 10.50 10.35 -7.73
C ARG A 60 9.00 10.10 -7.70
N ARG A 61 8.18 11.13 -7.44
CA ARG A 61 6.71 11.00 -7.40
C ARG A 61 6.15 10.27 -8.61
N GLY A 62 6.59 10.64 -9.82
CA GLY A 62 6.09 10.02 -11.05
C GLY A 62 6.29 8.51 -11.08
N GLU A 63 7.47 8.04 -10.65
CA GLU A 63 7.79 6.61 -10.55
C GLU A 63 6.83 5.90 -9.59
N ILE A 64 6.62 6.46 -8.39
CA ILE A 64 5.76 5.86 -7.35
C ILE A 64 4.28 5.91 -7.73
N ILE A 65 3.82 6.96 -8.40
CA ILE A 65 2.44 7.04 -8.91
C ILE A 65 2.16 5.91 -9.92
N GLU A 66 3.13 5.56 -10.77
CA GLU A 66 2.98 4.41 -11.67
C GLU A 66 2.90 3.08 -10.93
N VAL A 67 3.60 2.93 -9.79
CA VAL A 67 3.48 1.75 -8.93
C VAL A 67 2.06 1.62 -8.40
N PHE A 68 1.53 2.68 -7.79
CA PHE A 68 0.17 2.68 -7.27
C PHE A 68 -0.88 2.48 -8.36
N ARG A 69 -0.67 3.03 -9.57
CA ARG A 69 -1.55 2.78 -10.72
C ARG A 69 -1.65 1.29 -11.05
N ARG A 70 -0.51 0.60 -11.14
CA ARG A 70 -0.50 -0.87 -11.38
C ARG A 70 -1.20 -1.62 -10.26
N LEU A 71 -0.94 -1.24 -9.01
CA LEU A 71 -1.59 -1.85 -7.84
C LEU A 71 -3.11 -1.71 -7.89
N LEU A 72 -3.63 -0.51 -8.11
CA LEU A 72 -5.08 -0.25 -8.20
C LEU A 72 -5.74 -1.02 -9.35
N ASN A 73 -5.11 -1.03 -10.52
CA ASN A 73 -5.62 -1.80 -11.67
C ASN A 73 -5.69 -3.30 -11.37
N ASN A 74 -4.69 -3.85 -10.66
CA ASN A 74 -4.72 -5.25 -10.24
C ASN A 74 -5.85 -5.51 -9.21
N MET A 75 -6.05 -4.59 -8.26
CA MET A 75 -7.09 -4.70 -7.22
C MET A 75 -8.49 -4.83 -7.80
N VAL A 76 -8.82 -4.13 -8.90
CA VAL A 76 -10.14 -4.21 -9.55
C VAL A 76 -10.53 -5.67 -9.85
N SER A 77 -9.57 -6.48 -10.30
CA SER A 77 -9.80 -7.89 -10.61
C SER A 77 -9.60 -8.83 -9.42
N ASN A 78 -8.76 -8.46 -8.47
CA ASN A 78 -8.33 -9.34 -7.38
C ASN A 78 -9.21 -9.24 -6.13
N LEU A 79 -9.78 -8.07 -5.84
CA LEU A 79 -10.61 -7.84 -4.65
C LEU A 79 -11.86 -8.73 -4.60
N PRO A 80 -12.66 -8.87 -5.68
CA PRO A 80 -13.87 -9.70 -5.64
C PRO A 80 -13.60 -11.18 -5.34
N VAL A 81 -12.39 -11.65 -5.64
CA VAL A 81 -11.95 -13.04 -5.41
C VAL A 81 -10.94 -13.17 -4.27
N GLN A 82 -10.69 -12.08 -3.52
CA GLN A 82 -9.73 -11.98 -2.42
C GLN A 82 -8.33 -12.53 -2.74
N ARG A 83 -7.86 -12.32 -3.98
CA ARG A 83 -6.57 -12.83 -4.44
C ARG A 83 -5.46 -11.85 -4.09
N ALA A 84 -4.64 -12.17 -3.08
CA ALA A 84 -3.52 -11.35 -2.61
C ALA A 84 -3.90 -9.95 -2.05
N CYS A 85 -5.16 -9.54 -2.14
CA CYS A 85 -5.69 -8.33 -1.52
C CYS A 85 -7.11 -8.57 -1.01
N ASP A 86 -7.43 -8.00 0.14
CA ASP A 86 -8.78 -7.93 0.70
C ASP A 86 -9.23 -6.47 0.84
N GLY A 87 -10.46 -6.28 1.32
CA GLY A 87 -11.03 -4.95 1.51
C GLY A 87 -10.28 -4.08 2.51
N THR A 88 -9.65 -4.68 3.53
CA THR A 88 -8.89 -3.96 4.56
C THR A 88 -7.58 -3.44 3.99
N PHE A 89 -6.84 -4.28 3.25
CA PHE A 89 -5.65 -3.86 2.52
C PHE A 89 -5.96 -2.75 1.51
N ALA A 90 -7.06 -2.88 0.76
CA ALA A 90 -7.52 -1.80 -0.12
C ALA A 90 -7.79 -0.50 0.64
N GLY A 91 -8.41 -0.58 1.82
CA GLY A 91 -8.62 0.58 2.69
C GLY A 91 -7.31 1.28 3.09
N PHE A 92 -6.27 0.51 3.48
CA PHE A 92 -4.95 1.08 3.79
C PHE A 92 -4.29 1.74 2.58
N VAL A 93 -4.43 1.15 1.39
CA VAL A 93 -3.93 1.77 0.15
C VAL A 93 -4.65 3.10 -0.11
N MET A 94 -5.97 3.18 0.10
CA MET A 94 -6.70 4.45 -0.05
C MET A 94 -6.20 5.52 0.93
N SER A 95 -5.96 5.17 2.19
CA SER A 95 -5.38 6.10 3.18
C SER A 95 -4.04 6.65 2.70
N ASN A 96 -3.15 5.78 2.22
CA ASN A 96 -1.85 6.18 1.66
C ASN A 96 -1.99 7.16 0.49
N LEU A 97 -2.92 6.89 -0.42
CA LEU A 97 -3.18 7.75 -1.58
C LEU A 97 -3.73 9.13 -1.19
N MET A 98 -4.51 9.20 -0.10
CA MET A 98 -4.96 10.46 0.49
C MET A 98 -3.78 11.24 1.09
N ASP A 99 -2.91 10.57 1.85
CA ASP A 99 -1.76 11.20 2.52
C ASP A 99 -0.78 11.84 1.51
N ILE A 100 -0.60 11.21 0.34
CA ILE A 100 0.29 11.73 -0.72
C ILE A 100 -0.44 12.65 -1.73
N ASP A 101 -1.71 12.98 -1.52
CA ASP A 101 -2.56 13.76 -2.43
C ASP A 101 -2.50 13.25 -3.89
N ALA A 102 -2.72 11.95 -4.10
CA ALA A 102 -2.59 11.29 -5.41
C ALA A 102 -3.75 11.57 -6.38
N LYS A 103 -3.97 12.85 -6.73
CA LYS A 103 -5.02 13.29 -7.67
C LYS A 103 -4.88 12.65 -9.07
N GLU A 104 -3.68 12.24 -9.44
CA GLU A 104 -3.36 11.56 -10.69
C GLU A 104 -4.01 10.17 -10.83
N LEU A 105 -4.46 9.60 -9.71
CA LEU A 105 -5.03 8.24 -9.63
C LEU A 105 -6.54 8.23 -9.38
N ILE A 106 -7.21 9.38 -9.47
CA ILE A 106 -8.67 9.47 -9.27
C ILE A 106 -9.46 8.46 -10.13
N PRO A 107 -9.16 8.25 -11.43
CA PRO A 107 -9.87 7.25 -12.23
C PRO A 107 -9.76 5.83 -11.67
N GLU A 108 -8.56 5.42 -11.27
CA GLU A 108 -8.25 4.09 -10.74
C GLU A 108 -8.82 3.90 -9.33
N ILE A 109 -8.78 4.93 -8.49
CA ILE A 109 -9.42 4.95 -7.16
C ILE A 109 -10.93 4.71 -7.32
N LYS A 110 -11.60 5.44 -8.23
CA LYS A 110 -13.03 5.25 -8.51
C LYS A 110 -13.34 3.84 -9.01
N ALA A 111 -12.51 3.30 -9.91
CA ALA A 111 -12.67 1.94 -10.41
C ALA A 111 -12.54 0.90 -9.28
N THR A 112 -11.62 1.12 -8.35
CA THR A 112 -11.42 0.23 -7.19
C THR A 112 -12.61 0.29 -6.23
N PHE A 113 -13.14 1.49 -5.93
CA PHE A 113 -14.36 1.63 -5.13
C PHE A 113 -15.60 1.01 -5.79
N ALA A 114 -15.68 1.03 -7.13
CA ALA A 114 -16.79 0.42 -7.88
C ALA A 114 -16.84 -1.12 -7.78
N THR A 115 -15.84 -1.75 -7.17
CA THR A 115 -15.88 -3.18 -6.83
C THR A 115 -16.76 -3.49 -5.61
N ASP A 116 -17.18 -2.48 -4.86
CA ASP A 116 -17.88 -2.58 -3.56
C ASP A 116 -17.12 -3.40 -2.49
N CYS A 117 -15.83 -3.69 -2.72
CA CYS A 117 -15.02 -4.52 -1.85
C CYS A 117 -14.12 -3.71 -0.90
N VAL A 118 -13.97 -2.40 -1.09
CA VAL A 118 -13.09 -1.55 -0.27
C VAL A 118 -13.68 -1.36 1.13
N ASN A 119 -12.88 -1.63 2.17
CA ASN A 119 -13.29 -1.38 3.54
C ASN A 119 -13.21 0.12 3.87
N LYS A 120 -14.37 0.77 3.88
CA LYS A 120 -14.53 2.21 4.13
C LYS A 120 -14.23 2.61 5.59
N THR A 121 -14.19 1.68 6.53
CA THR A 121 -13.89 2.01 7.94
C THR A 121 -12.40 2.25 8.20
N ILE A 122 -11.54 1.95 7.22
CA ILE A 122 -10.08 2.12 7.33
C ILE A 122 -9.64 3.47 6.77
N ALA A 123 -10.23 3.92 5.65
CA ALA A 123 -9.82 5.15 4.96
C ALA A 123 -10.35 6.44 5.61
N GLY A 124 -11.12 6.34 6.70
CA GLY A 124 -11.94 7.45 7.17
C GLY A 124 -13.08 7.77 6.19
N ASP A 125 -13.96 8.68 6.59
CA ASP A 125 -15.05 9.19 5.74
C ASP A 125 -14.55 10.30 4.79
#